data_AF-A0ABD5V811-F1
#
_entry.id   AF-A0ABD5V811-F1
#
_cell.length_a   1.000
_cell.length_b   1.000
_cell.length_c   1.000
_cell.angle_alpha   90.00
_cell.angle_beta   90.00
_cell.angle_gamma   90.00
#
_symmetry.space_group_name_H-M   'P 1'
#
loop_
_entity.id
_entity.type
_entity.pdbx_description
1 polymer ?
#
loop_
_entity_poly.entity_id
_entity_poly.type
_entity_poly.pdbx_seq_one_letter_code
_entity_poly.pdbx_strand_id
1 'polypeptide(L)'
;MDEMDVPDPELGMATIVFETPDGETDQFTVENEYIIYFQDHWQVKAGEDDDGNDVVRRIPKEKVFYVERSVEEFQDRIDALLDRAKDRFDLDNLNLG
;
A
#
# COMPACT_ATOMS: atom_id res chain seq x y z
N MET A 1 -28.05 -1.98 -21.98
CA MET A 1 -26.65 -2.04 -22.46
C MET A 1 -25.84 -1.51 -21.31
N ASP A 2 -25.21 -2.47 -20.65
CA ASP A 2 -24.50 -2.43 -19.38
C ASP A 2 -23.88 -1.08 -19.01
N GLU A 3 -24.25 -0.62 -17.82
CA GLU A 3 -23.32 0.13 -16.96
C GLU A 3 -21.98 -0.63 -17.01
N MET A 4 -20.98 -0.02 -17.62
CA MET A 4 -19.62 -0.54 -17.57
C MET A 4 -19.23 -0.55 -16.10
N ASP A 5 -19.33 -1.72 -15.47
CA ASP A 5 -18.62 -2.10 -14.26
C ASP A 5 -17.14 -2.04 -14.64
N VAL A 6 -16.60 -0.82 -14.67
CA VAL A 6 -15.16 -0.61 -14.64
C VAL A 6 -14.80 -1.07 -13.25
N PRO A 7 -14.12 -2.21 -13.06
CA PRO A 7 -13.61 -2.54 -11.75
C PRO A 7 -12.74 -1.35 -11.35
N ASP A 8 -13.04 -0.74 -10.20
CA ASP A 8 -12.12 0.21 -9.59
C ASP A 8 -10.76 -0.49 -9.62
N PRO A 9 -9.75 0.08 -10.31
CA PRO A 9 -8.43 -0.55 -10.34
C PRO A 9 -8.08 -0.81 -8.89
N GLU A 10 -7.76 -2.04 -8.52
CA GLU A 10 -7.49 -2.40 -7.13
C GLU A 10 -6.23 -1.64 -6.72
N LEU A 11 -6.40 -0.38 -6.27
CA LEU A 11 -5.33 0.60 -6.15
C LEU A 11 -4.26 0.14 -5.16
N GLY A 12 -4.52 -0.96 -4.45
CA GLY A 12 -3.63 -1.64 -3.53
C GLY A 12 -3.88 -1.18 -2.10
N MET A 13 -3.20 -1.84 -1.17
CA MET A 13 -3.30 -1.56 0.25
C MET A 13 -2.12 -0.70 0.71
N ALA A 14 -2.37 0.17 1.69
CA ALA A 14 -1.37 0.90 2.42
C ALA A 14 -1.37 0.50 3.89
N THR A 15 -0.19 0.33 4.46
CA THR A 15 0.00 0.18 5.90
C THR A 15 0.80 1.36 6.43
N ILE A 16 0.24 2.08 7.41
CA ILE A 16 0.93 3.15 8.14
C ILE A 16 1.20 2.70 9.56
N VAL A 17 2.44 2.86 10.02
CA VAL A 17 2.87 2.54 11.38
C VAL A 17 3.33 3.81 12.08
N PHE A 18 2.79 4.06 13.27
CA PHE A 18 2.96 5.33 13.98
C PHE A 18 2.97 5.15 15.49
N GLU A 19 3.47 6.16 16.20
CA GLU A 19 3.48 6.23 17.66
C GLU A 19 2.15 6.84 18.16
N THR A 20 1.53 6.18 19.14
CA THR A 20 0.32 6.63 19.83
C THR A 20 0.64 7.69 20.89
N PRO A 21 -0.37 8.43 21.39
CA PRO A 21 -0.17 9.37 22.50
C PRO A 21 0.43 8.75 23.77
N ASP A 22 0.18 7.45 23.99
CA ASP A 22 0.70 6.68 25.12
C ASP A 22 2.16 6.21 24.92
N GLY A 23 2.76 6.49 23.75
CA GLY A 23 4.12 6.08 23.39
C GLY A 23 4.22 4.65 22.88
N GLU A 24 3.09 4.01 22.58
CA GLU A 24 3.03 2.68 21.97
C GLU A 24 3.07 2.78 20.44
N THR A 25 3.36 1.68 19.76
CA THR A 25 3.31 1.61 18.28
C THR A 25 1.99 1.00 17.84
N ASP A 26 1.31 1.65 16.91
CA ASP A 26 0.05 1.21 16.33
C ASP A 26 0.11 1.27 14.80
N GLN A 27 -0.80 0.55 14.13
CA GLN A 27 -0.83 0.45 12.67
C GLN A 27 -2.25 0.50 12.10
N PHE A 28 -2.39 1.15 10.93
CA PHE A 28 -3.59 1.06 10.09
C PHE A 28 -3.25 0.45 8.76
N THR A 29 -4.07 -0.50 8.30
CA THR A 29 -4.06 -1.00 6.93
C THR A 29 -5.36 -0.57 6.25
N VAL A 30 -5.24 0.21 5.18
CA VAL A 30 -6.37 0.77 4.42
C VAL A 30 -6.09 0.70 2.93
N GLU A 31 -7.10 0.90 2.10
CA GLU A 31 -6.90 1.06 0.65
C GLU A 31 -6.10 2.33 0.35
N ASN A 32 -5.31 2.31 -0.74
CA ASN A 32 -4.41 3.42 -1.10
C ASN A 32 -5.14 4.77 -1.27
N GLU A 33 -6.42 4.75 -1.63
CA GLU A 33 -7.26 5.96 -1.72
C GLU A 33 -7.62 6.57 -0.36
N TYR A 34 -7.64 5.76 0.71
CA TYR A 34 -8.01 6.17 2.06
C TYR A 34 -6.82 6.64 2.91
N ILE A 35 -5.65 6.79 2.29
CA ILE A 35 -4.47 7.35 2.94
C ILE A 35 -3.82 8.46 2.10
N ILE A 36 -3.71 9.65 2.69
CA ILE A 36 -3.09 10.80 2.03
C ILE A 36 -2.12 11.51 2.97
N TYR A 37 -1.11 12.15 2.39
CA TYR A 37 -0.21 13.05 3.10
C TYR A 37 -0.54 14.50 2.75
N PHE A 38 -0.86 15.32 3.75
CA PHE A 38 -1.26 16.72 3.57
C PHE A 38 -0.94 17.57 4.81
N GLN A 39 -0.44 18.79 4.61
CA GLN A 39 -0.08 19.73 5.69
C GLN A 39 0.80 19.10 6.79
N ASP A 40 1.85 18.38 6.42
CA ASP A 40 2.74 17.68 7.36
C ASP A 40 2.07 16.59 8.23
N HIS A 41 0.89 16.14 7.82
CA HIS A 41 0.15 15.07 8.47
C HIS A 41 -0.23 13.97 7.47
N TRP A 42 -0.22 12.75 7.96
CA TRP A 42 -0.94 11.64 7.34
C TRP A 42 -2.40 11.68 7.75
N GLN A 43 -3.29 11.44 6.80
CA GLN A 43 -4.72 11.28 7.04
C GLN A 43 -5.11 9.89 6.60
N VAL A 44 -5.67 9.11 7.52
CA VAL A 44 -6.05 7.71 7.31
C VAL A 44 -7.47 7.47 7.80
N LYS A 45 -8.29 6.76 7.02
CA LYS A 45 -9.61 6.31 7.46
C LYS A 45 -9.45 5.30 8.61
N ALA A 46 -9.94 5.65 9.79
CA ALA A 46 -9.79 4.87 11.02
C ALA A 46 -11.08 4.12 11.43
N GLY A 47 -12.18 4.32 10.70
CA GLY A 47 -13.45 3.67 10.94
C GLY A 47 -14.62 4.51 10.45
N GLU A 48 -15.80 4.19 10.96
CA GLU A 48 -17.07 4.89 10.71
C GLU A 48 -17.67 5.28 12.08
N ASP A 49 -18.37 6.41 12.15
CA ASP A 49 -19.10 6.83 13.35
C ASP A 49 -20.51 6.22 13.42
N ASP A 50 -21.22 6.46 14.53
CA ASP A 50 -22.59 5.93 14.78
C ASP A 50 -23.63 6.36 13.73
N ASP A 51 -23.33 7.40 12.94
CA ASP A 51 -24.20 7.98 11.92
C ASP A 51 -23.81 7.54 10.49
N GLY A 52 -22.75 6.73 10.36
CA GLY A 52 -22.28 6.22 9.08
C GLY A 52 -21.24 7.11 8.40
N ASN A 53 -20.66 8.08 9.10
CA ASN A 53 -19.66 8.98 8.52
C ASN A 53 -18.24 8.45 8.73
N ASP A 54 -17.39 8.63 7.70
CA ASP A 54 -15.99 8.25 7.76
C ASP A 54 -15.21 9.03 8.82
N VAL A 55 -14.57 8.30 9.72
CA VAL A 55 -13.68 8.88 10.74
C VAL A 55 -12.27 8.93 10.19
N VAL A 56 -11.75 10.14 9.97
CA VAL A 56 -10.38 10.36 9.51
C VAL A 56 -9.45 10.66 10.68
N ARG A 57 -8.37 9.89 10.82
CA ARG A 57 -7.31 10.14 11.79
C ARG A 57 -6.18 10.92 11.17
N ARG A 58 -5.78 12.02 11.82
CA ARG A 58 -4.64 12.85 11.43
C ARG A 58 -3.43 12.51 12.29
N ILE A 59 -2.35 12.08 11.67
CA ILE A 59 -1.12 11.64 12.34
C ILE A 59 0.02 12.56 11.88
N PRO A 60 0.70 13.28 12.78
CA PRO A 60 1.81 14.16 12.40
C PRO A 60 2.99 13.35 11.86
N LYS A 61 3.68 13.86 10.83
CA LYS A 61 4.79 13.15 10.17
C LYS A 61 5.90 12.68 11.13
N GLU A 62 6.12 13.43 12.21
CA GLU A 62 7.17 13.16 13.20
C GLU A 62 6.87 11.93 14.07
N LYS A 63 5.60 11.49 14.09
CA LYS A 63 5.15 10.30 14.81
C LYS A 63 4.99 9.08 13.92
N VAL A 64 5.22 9.21 12.61
CA VAL A 64 5.11 8.09 11.68
C VAL A 64 6.48 7.43 11.52
N PHE A 65 6.53 6.12 11.78
CA PHE A 65 7.73 5.31 11.55
C PHE A 65 7.90 5.02 10.07
N TYR A 66 6.86 4.49 9.42
CA TYR A 66 6.86 4.25 7.99
C TYR A 66 5.44 4.16 7.41
N VAL A 67 5.37 4.29 6.09
CA VAL A 67 4.19 3.95 5.29
C VAL A 67 4.63 3.00 4.19
N GLU A 68 4.03 1.83 4.17
CA GLU A 68 4.18 0.82 3.13
C GLU A 68 2.96 0.87 2.21
N ARG A 69 3.16 0.75 0.89
CA ARG A 69 2.08 0.69 -0.09
C ARG A 69 2.34 -0.46 -1.05
N SER A 70 1.34 -1.31 -1.20
CA SER A 70 1.24 -2.26 -2.31
C SER A 70 0.67 -1.52 -3.50
N VAL A 71 1.32 -1.61 -4.66
CA VAL A 71 0.79 -1.08 -5.94
C VAL A 71 0.93 -2.17 -6.98
N GLU A 72 -0.10 -2.39 -7.80
CA GLU A 72 -0.10 -3.44 -8.84
C GLU A 72 1.09 -3.27 -9.81
N GLU A 73 1.38 -2.03 -10.26
CA GLU A 73 2.52 -1.75 -11.15
C GLU A 73 3.89 -2.12 -10.58
N PHE A 74 4.05 -2.18 -9.25
CA PHE A 74 5.31 -2.58 -8.64
C PHE A 74 5.46 -4.09 -8.62
N GLN A 75 4.36 -4.84 -8.40
CA GLN A 75 4.39 -6.30 -8.56
C GLN A 75 4.71 -6.68 -10.00
N ASP A 76 4.03 -6.09 -10.99
CA ASP A 76 4.34 -6.30 -12.41
C ASP A 76 5.82 -6.01 -12.74
N ARG A 77 6.41 -4.95 -12.16
CA ARG A 77 7.83 -4.65 -12.34
C ARG A 77 8.75 -5.65 -11.63
N ILE A 78 8.39 -6.13 -10.44
CA ILE A 78 9.17 -7.12 -9.69
C ILE A 78 9.08 -8.48 -10.37
N ASP A 79 7.90 -8.92 -10.80
CA ASP A 79 7.71 -10.13 -11.60
C ASP A 79 8.49 -10.05 -12.92
N ALA A 80 8.44 -8.92 -13.63
CA ALA A 80 9.24 -8.74 -14.84
C ALA A 80 10.76 -8.77 -14.57
N LEU A 81 11.22 -8.32 -13.40
CA LEU A 81 12.62 -8.41 -12.99
C LEU A 81 13.01 -9.84 -12.57
N LEU A 82 12.13 -10.56 -11.86
CA LEU A 82 12.32 -11.95 -11.47
C LEU A 82 12.32 -12.89 -12.68
N ASP A 83 11.45 -12.65 -13.67
CA ASP A 83 11.37 -13.42 -14.91
C ASP A 83 12.68 -13.28 -15.71
N ARG A 84 13.19 -12.04 -15.86
CA ARG A 84 14.51 -11.79 -16.47
C ARG A 84 15.67 -12.43 -15.70
N ALA A 85 15.57 -12.53 -14.38
CA ALA A 85 16.57 -13.21 -13.58
C ALA A 85 16.53 -14.72 -13.81
N LYS A 86 15.35 -15.34 -13.86
CA LYS A 86 15.16 -16.77 -14.17
C LYS A 86 15.67 -17.12 -15.57
N ASP A 87 15.36 -16.30 -16.58
CA ASP A 87 15.86 -16.47 -17.95
C ASP A 87 17.40 -16.47 -18.01
N ARG A 88 18.05 -15.60 -17.22
CA ARG A 88 19.52 -15.57 -17.08
C ARG A 88 20.08 -16.80 -16.35
N PHE A 89 19.35 -17.40 -15.41
CA PHE A 89 19.78 -18.63 -14.74
C PHE A 89 19.56 -19.89 -15.60
N ASP A 90 18.57 -19.91 -16.48
CA ASP A 90 18.32 -21.03 -17.41
C ASP A 90 19.43 -21.18 -18.48
N LEU A 91 20.06 -20.06 -18.85
CA LEU A 91 21.22 -20.02 -19.76
C LEU A 91 22.54 -20.54 -19.16
N ASP A 92 22.68 -20.57 -17.83
CA ASP A 92 23.90 -21.04 -17.16
C ASP A 92 23.92 -22.58 -17.00
N ASN A 93 22.76 -23.23 -17.04
CA ASN A 93 22.62 -24.69 -16.93
C ASN A 93 22.65 -25.43 -18.29
N LEU A 94 22.79 -24.69 -19.40
CA LEU A 94 22.92 -25.24 -20.76
C LEU A 94 24.37 -25.37 -21.24
N ASN A 95 25.35 -25.06 -20.39
CA ASN A 95 26.77 -25.35 -20.69
C ASN A 95 27.24 -26.59 -19.91
N LEU A 96 26.55 -27.72 -20.14
CA LEU A 96 26.99 -29.04 -19.74
C LEU A 96 27.63 -29.75 -20.95
N GLY A 97 28.96 -29.70 -21.00
CA GLY A 97 29.81 -30.75 -21.56
C GLY A 97 29.92 -30.85 -23.07
#